data_AF-V7AMA0-F1
#
_entry.id   AF-V7AMA0-F1
#
_cell.length_a   1.000
_cell.length_b   1.000
_cell.length_c   1.000
_cell.angle_alpha   90.00
_cell.angle_beta   90.00
_cell.angle_gamma   90.00
#
_symmetry.space_group_name_H-M   'P 1'
#
loop_
_entity.id
_entity.type
_entity.pdbx_description
1 polymer ?
#
loop_
_entity_poly.entity_id
_entity_poly.type
_entity_poly.pdbx_seq_one_letter_code
_entity_poly.pdbx_strand_id
1 'polypeptide(L)'
;MWLRNPFTKLSKDETEDLQISTDVYHGDPWSNNKTISLFETWYSQKDNGKREKEQDVLFDLIRRGVIQHLGLRVRFLDTVYFSGFCQDSKDFKAVTTIHANCCRSITAKMAYSKAVLSDWKRFIKLDNSSMENSQWTKHDWCWKSWETPKQTNG
;
A
#
# COMPACT_ATOMS: atom_id res chain seq x y z
N MET A 1 7.74 3.12 2.41
CA MET A 1 9.13 2.95 2.92
C MET A 1 9.55 1.51 2.71
N TRP A 2 10.80 1.28 2.31
CA TRP A 2 11.36 -0.06 2.20
C TRP A 2 12.25 -0.33 3.42
N LEU A 3 11.93 -1.37 4.16
CA LEU A 3 12.71 -1.80 5.33
C LEU A 3 13.71 -2.91 4.96
N ARG A 4 13.39 -3.66 3.90
CA ARG A 4 14.22 -4.70 3.28
C ARG A 4 14.06 -4.66 1.76
N ASN A 5 14.78 -5.52 1.05
CA ASN A 5 14.67 -5.66 -0.41
C ASN A 5 13.32 -6.32 -0.83
N PRO A 6 12.38 -5.58 -1.45
CA PRO A 6 11.07 -6.12 -1.83
C PRO A 6 11.09 -7.06 -3.03
N PHE A 7 12.12 -6.99 -3.89
CA PHE A 7 12.20 -7.80 -5.10
C PHE A 7 12.25 -9.31 -4.79
N THR A 8 12.73 -9.68 -3.61
CA THR A 8 12.73 -11.09 -3.15
C THR A 8 11.33 -11.66 -2.89
N LYS A 9 10.31 -10.80 -2.79
CA LYS A 9 8.92 -11.16 -2.52
C LYS A 9 8.00 -11.01 -3.73
N LEU A 10 8.48 -10.33 -4.79
CA LEU A 10 7.76 -10.21 -6.05
C LEU A 10 7.79 -11.53 -6.83
N SER A 11 6.83 -11.69 -7.73
CA SER A 11 6.75 -12.90 -8.56
C SER A 11 7.81 -12.88 -9.64
N LYS A 12 8.31 -14.07 -9.98
CA LYS A 12 9.16 -14.30 -11.16
C LYS A 12 8.38 -14.96 -12.30
N ASP A 13 7.07 -15.10 -12.12
CA ASP A 13 6.19 -15.71 -13.11
C ASP A 13 5.90 -14.70 -14.21
N GLU A 14 6.46 -14.94 -15.40
CA GLU A 14 6.28 -14.12 -16.60
C GLU A 14 4.85 -14.18 -17.16
N THR A 15 4.02 -15.06 -16.60
CA THR A 15 2.62 -15.18 -16.99
C THR A 15 1.70 -14.28 -16.15
N GLU A 16 2.19 -13.60 -15.11
CA GLU A 16 1.37 -12.60 -14.41
C GLU A 16 0.99 -11.45 -15.34
N ASP A 17 -0.30 -11.06 -15.32
CA ASP A 17 -0.79 -10.00 -16.21
C ASP A 17 -0.31 -8.61 -15.77
N LEU A 18 0.17 -8.42 -14.53
CA LEU A 18 0.52 -7.09 -14.00
C LEU A 18 1.57 -7.11 -12.86
N GLN A 19 2.67 -6.35 -13.02
CA GLN A 19 3.56 -5.88 -11.93
C GLN A 19 4.08 -4.47 -12.29
N ILE A 20 3.86 -3.45 -11.46
CA ILE A 20 4.16 -2.05 -11.87
C ILE A 20 4.65 -1.15 -10.71
N SER A 21 5.50 -0.18 -11.06
CA SER A 21 5.67 1.14 -10.43
C SER A 21 6.16 2.15 -11.50
N THR A 22 5.69 3.42 -11.52
CA THR A 22 6.33 4.47 -12.33
C THR A 22 6.18 5.89 -11.76
N ASP A 23 7.27 6.66 -11.81
CA ASP A 23 7.31 8.06 -12.30
C ASP A 23 8.30 8.12 -13.49
N VAL A 24 8.03 7.18 -14.42
CA VAL A 24 8.70 6.76 -15.66
C VAL A 24 9.90 5.80 -15.55
N TYR A 25 9.64 4.53 -15.88
CA TYR A 25 10.60 3.62 -16.52
C TYR A 25 9.89 2.87 -17.66
N HIS A 26 10.43 2.99 -18.88
CA HIS A 26 9.94 2.38 -20.13
C HIS A 26 10.90 1.26 -20.58
N GLY A 27 10.74 0.05 -20.04
CA GLY A 27 11.19 -1.15 -20.76
C GLY A 27 10.35 -1.37 -22.03
N ASP A 28 10.45 -2.55 -22.67
CA ASP A 28 9.55 -2.97 -23.76
C ASP A 28 8.20 -3.40 -23.16
N PRO A 29 7.15 -2.55 -23.21
CA PRO A 29 5.93 -2.79 -22.45
C PRO A 29 5.01 -3.72 -23.25
N TRP A 30 4.87 -4.96 -22.82
CA TRP A 30 3.79 -5.83 -23.30
C TRP A 30 2.54 -5.57 -22.47
N SER A 31 1.77 -4.57 -22.86
CA SER A 31 0.37 -4.46 -22.42
C SER A 31 -0.45 -5.51 -23.16
N ASN A 32 -1.36 -6.16 -22.44
CA ASN A 32 -2.33 -7.07 -23.04
C ASN A 32 -3.73 -6.45 -22.99
N ASN A 33 -4.64 -6.97 -23.81
CA ASN A 33 -5.99 -6.40 -23.90
C ASN A 33 -6.70 -6.35 -22.53
N LYS A 34 -6.39 -7.27 -21.62
CA LYS A 34 -7.01 -7.31 -20.28
C LYS A 34 -6.51 -6.17 -19.40
N THR A 35 -5.21 -5.89 -19.38
CA THR A 35 -4.65 -4.78 -18.60
C THR A 35 -5.04 -3.42 -19.16
N ILE A 36 -5.12 -3.28 -20.48
CA ILE A 36 -5.66 -2.06 -21.12
C ILE A 36 -7.09 -1.82 -20.64
N SER A 37 -7.98 -2.81 -20.76
CA SER A 37 -9.37 -2.67 -20.30
C SER A 37 -9.49 -2.40 -18.79
N LEU A 38 -8.60 -2.97 -17.97
CA LEU A 38 -8.55 -2.67 -16.53
C LEU A 38 -8.24 -1.19 -16.29
N PHE A 39 -7.19 -0.66 -16.93
CA PHE A 39 -6.81 0.75 -16.76
C PHE A 39 -7.87 1.69 -17.33
N GLU A 40 -8.46 1.40 -18.47
CA GLU A 40 -9.56 2.20 -19.03
C GLU A 40 -10.77 2.26 -18.07
N THR A 41 -11.18 1.10 -17.54
CA THR A 41 -12.27 1.01 -16.56
C THR A 41 -11.93 1.76 -15.27
N TRP A 42 -10.69 1.65 -14.82
CA TRP A 42 -10.23 2.33 -13.61
C TRP A 42 -10.17 3.85 -13.79
N TYR A 43 -9.62 4.32 -14.91
CA TYR A 43 -9.57 5.75 -15.22
C TYR A 43 -10.96 6.36 -15.44
N SER A 44 -11.91 5.64 -16.04
CA SER A 44 -13.28 6.15 -16.24
C SER A 44 -14.03 6.38 -14.93
N GLN A 45 -13.63 5.73 -13.83
CA GLN A 45 -14.23 5.92 -12.51
C GLN A 45 -13.76 7.21 -11.81
N LYS A 46 -12.69 7.85 -12.30
CA LYS A 46 -12.11 9.07 -11.71
C LYS A 46 -13.14 10.21 -11.61
N ASP A 47 -14.11 10.25 -12.51
CA ASP A 47 -15.04 11.38 -12.64
C ASP A 47 -16.37 11.18 -11.88
N ASN A 48 -16.54 10.09 -11.12
CA ASN A 48 -17.79 9.75 -10.41
C ASN A 48 -18.05 10.54 -9.10
N GLY A 49 -17.42 11.70 -8.93
CA GLY A 49 -17.81 12.71 -7.93
C GLY A 49 -17.54 12.40 -6.45
N LYS A 50 -17.09 11.18 -6.10
CA LYS A 50 -16.61 10.86 -4.76
C LYS A 50 -15.11 11.18 -4.63
N ARG A 51 -14.71 11.80 -3.52
CA ARG A 51 -13.30 11.99 -3.14
C ARG A 51 -12.68 10.66 -2.68
N GLU A 52 -12.59 9.70 -3.57
CA GLU A 52 -11.93 8.41 -3.36
C GLU A 52 -10.47 8.50 -3.85
N LYS A 53 -9.56 7.82 -3.16
CA LYS A 53 -8.18 7.69 -3.64
C LYS A 53 -8.14 6.60 -4.71
N GLU A 54 -7.17 6.64 -5.61
CA GLU A 54 -7.05 5.65 -6.70
C GLU A 54 -7.07 4.20 -6.20
N GLN A 55 -6.41 3.91 -5.08
CA GLN A 55 -6.42 2.58 -4.45
C GLN A 55 -7.80 2.17 -3.92
N ASP A 56 -8.62 3.13 -3.45
CA ASP A 56 -10.00 2.86 -3.01
C ASP A 56 -10.89 2.51 -4.21
N VAL A 57 -10.70 3.22 -5.34
CA VAL A 57 -11.41 2.94 -6.60
C VAL A 57 -11.05 1.56 -7.15
N LEU A 58 -9.75 1.22 -7.18
CA LEU A 58 -9.31 -0.11 -7.61
C LEU A 58 -9.88 -1.20 -6.71
N PHE A 59 -9.89 -0.97 -5.39
CA PHE A 59 -10.46 -1.90 -4.43
C PHE A 59 -11.97 -2.12 -4.67
N ASP A 60 -12.74 -1.06 -4.95
CA ASP A 60 -14.16 -1.18 -5.29
C ASP A 60 -14.38 -1.97 -6.60
N LEU A 61 -13.59 -1.71 -7.64
CA LEU A 61 -13.65 -2.46 -8.90
C LEU A 61 -13.33 -3.95 -8.71
N ILE A 62 -12.32 -4.26 -7.89
CA ILE A 62 -11.98 -5.64 -7.51
C ILE A 62 -13.16 -6.29 -6.78
N ARG A 63 -13.80 -5.59 -5.85
CA ARG A 63 -14.99 -6.10 -5.15
C ARG A 63 -16.19 -6.31 -6.07
N ARG A 64 -16.32 -5.50 -7.12
CA ARG A 64 -17.34 -5.65 -8.18
C ARG A 64 -17.02 -6.73 -9.20
N GLY A 65 -15.85 -7.39 -9.09
CA GLY A 65 -15.51 -8.55 -9.89
C GLY A 65 -14.75 -8.23 -11.19
N VAL A 66 -14.09 -7.07 -11.29
CA VAL A 66 -13.33 -6.68 -12.50
C VAL A 66 -12.26 -7.72 -12.87
N ILE A 67 -11.66 -8.39 -11.87
CA ILE A 67 -10.65 -9.44 -12.08
C ILE A 67 -11.23 -10.61 -12.86
N GLN A 68 -12.39 -11.13 -12.40
CA GLN A 68 -13.06 -12.26 -13.05
C GLN A 68 -13.60 -11.86 -14.42
N HIS A 69 -14.20 -10.67 -14.52
CA HIS A 69 -14.78 -10.16 -15.76
C HIS A 69 -13.74 -10.05 -16.89
N LEU A 70 -12.53 -9.56 -16.57
CA LEU A 70 -11.44 -9.42 -17.53
C LEU A 70 -10.55 -10.67 -17.63
N GLY A 71 -10.80 -11.70 -16.83
CA GLY A 71 -9.98 -12.91 -16.78
C GLY A 71 -8.52 -12.62 -16.40
N LEU A 72 -8.31 -11.67 -15.49
CA LEU A 72 -6.97 -11.24 -15.05
C LEU A 72 -6.35 -12.26 -14.10
N ARG A 73 -5.08 -12.58 -14.33
CA ARG A 73 -4.24 -13.31 -13.36
C ARG A 73 -3.55 -12.30 -12.46
N VAL A 74 -4.07 -12.17 -11.25
CA VAL A 74 -3.55 -11.24 -10.25
C VAL A 74 -3.03 -11.98 -9.04
N ARG A 75 -1.95 -11.45 -8.47
CA ARG A 75 -1.42 -11.88 -7.17
C ARG A 75 -1.56 -10.75 -6.18
N PHE A 76 -2.27 -10.99 -5.09
CA PHE A 76 -2.30 -10.07 -3.95
C PHE A 76 -1.05 -10.25 -3.10
N LEU A 77 -0.39 -9.14 -2.77
CA LEU A 77 0.78 -9.14 -1.93
C LEU A 77 0.37 -9.18 -0.46
N ASP A 78 0.89 -10.16 0.28
CA ASP A 78 0.55 -10.37 1.69
C ASP A 78 1.09 -9.23 2.56
N THR A 79 0.19 -8.65 3.37
CA THR A 79 0.47 -7.55 4.29
C THR A 79 1.47 -7.88 5.40
N VAL A 80 1.76 -9.16 5.66
CA VAL A 80 2.88 -9.55 6.54
C VAL A 80 4.21 -9.02 5.99
N TYR A 81 4.39 -9.04 4.66
CA TYR A 81 5.59 -8.54 3.98
C TYR A 81 5.39 -7.12 3.43
N PHE A 82 4.20 -6.81 2.91
CA PHE A 82 3.83 -5.51 2.34
C PHE A 82 2.82 -4.80 3.23
N SER A 83 3.27 -4.46 4.43
CA SER A 83 2.45 -3.83 5.45
C SER A 83 1.91 -2.48 4.98
N GLY A 84 0.75 -2.08 5.50
CA GLY A 84 0.20 -0.75 5.29
C GLY A 84 -0.17 -0.10 6.61
N PHE A 85 -0.33 1.22 6.63
CA PHE A 85 -0.66 1.97 7.85
C PHE A 85 -2.00 1.58 8.49
N CYS A 86 -2.89 0.93 7.72
CA CYS A 86 -4.17 0.39 8.22
C CYS A 86 -4.17 -1.14 8.35
N GLN A 87 -3.04 -1.79 8.07
CA GLN A 87 -2.86 -3.23 8.22
C GLN A 87 -1.39 -3.49 8.54
N ASP A 88 -1.06 -3.25 9.81
CA ASP A 88 0.31 -3.36 10.31
C ASP A 88 0.72 -4.83 10.41
N SER A 89 1.86 -5.17 9.81
CA SER A 89 2.48 -6.47 10.02
C SER A 89 2.93 -6.59 11.48
N LYS A 90 2.53 -7.67 12.16
CA LYS A 90 3.00 -7.96 13.51
C LYS A 90 4.41 -8.58 13.53
N ASP A 91 4.92 -8.95 12.36
CA ASP A 91 6.21 -9.61 12.23
C ASP A 91 7.27 -8.64 11.69
N PHE A 92 8.02 -8.04 12.61
CA PHE A 92 9.16 -7.18 12.30
C PHE A 92 10.30 -7.91 11.58
N LYS A 93 10.40 -9.25 11.73
CA LYS A 93 11.42 -10.06 11.05
C LYS A 93 11.05 -10.27 9.57
N ALA A 94 9.77 -10.38 9.26
CA ALA A 94 9.26 -10.59 7.89
C ALA A 94 8.97 -9.30 7.11
N VAL A 95 8.52 -8.24 7.77
CA VAL A 95 8.08 -7.00 7.10
C VAL A 95 9.13 -6.47 6.12
N THR A 96 8.72 -6.16 4.90
CA THR A 96 9.64 -5.79 3.82
C THR A 96 9.40 -4.36 3.36
N THR A 97 8.15 -4.00 3.16
CA THR A 97 7.73 -2.62 2.89
C THR A 97 6.63 -2.19 3.85
N ILE A 98 6.55 -0.89 4.10
CA ILE A 98 5.41 -0.26 4.78
C ILE A 98 4.87 0.86 3.90
N HIS A 99 3.60 0.76 3.52
CA HIS A 99 2.92 1.71 2.65
C HIS A 99 2.04 2.69 3.44
N ALA A 100 2.16 3.98 3.11
CA ALA A 100 1.34 5.05 3.68
C ALA A 100 -0.05 5.11 3.02
N ASN A 101 -0.72 3.96 2.92
CA ASN A 101 -1.94 3.76 2.13
C ASN A 101 -3.12 4.60 2.62
N CYS A 102 -3.39 4.59 3.93
CA CYS A 102 -4.70 4.99 4.40
C CYS A 102 -4.77 6.35 5.10
N CYS A 103 -3.67 7.03 5.43
CA CYS A 103 -3.79 8.38 6.00
C CYS A 103 -4.25 9.38 4.94
N ARG A 104 -5.01 10.40 5.36
CA ARG A 104 -5.55 11.44 4.48
C ARG A 104 -4.59 12.61 4.29
N SER A 105 -3.99 13.11 5.37
CA SER A 105 -3.11 14.29 5.30
C SER A 105 -1.63 13.92 5.14
N ILE A 106 -0.88 14.77 4.44
CA ILE A 106 0.59 14.64 4.31
C ILE A 106 1.25 14.65 5.68
N THR A 107 0.81 15.54 6.58
CA THR A 107 1.32 15.63 7.96
C THR A 107 1.18 14.30 8.71
N ALA A 108 0.03 13.63 8.60
CA ALA A 108 -0.18 12.33 9.22
C ALA A 108 0.71 11.25 8.57
N LYS A 109 0.83 11.24 7.24
CA LYS A 109 1.72 10.32 6.52
C LYS A 109 3.19 10.49 6.95
N MET A 110 3.65 11.74 7.11
CA MET A 110 5.00 12.07 7.56
C MET A 110 5.24 11.66 9.01
N ALA A 111 4.33 12.00 9.92
CA ALA A 111 4.46 11.65 11.34
C ALA A 111 4.54 10.13 11.53
N TYR A 112 3.66 9.39 10.86
CA TYR A 112 3.67 7.93 10.88
C TYR A 112 4.99 7.39 10.30
N SER A 113 5.43 7.88 9.15
CA SER A 113 6.69 7.42 8.52
C SER A 113 7.90 7.62 9.45
N LYS A 114 7.95 8.74 10.17
CA LYS A 114 9.01 8.99 11.17
C LYS A 114 8.94 7.99 12.33
N ALA A 115 7.75 7.68 12.82
CA ALA A 115 7.56 6.68 13.88
C ALA A 115 8.01 5.28 13.44
N VAL A 116 7.58 4.84 12.25
CA VAL A 116 8.02 3.58 11.63
C VAL A 116 9.55 3.51 11.54
N LEU A 117 10.18 4.56 11.04
CA LEU A 117 11.64 4.59 10.91
C LEU A 117 12.33 4.48 12.27
N SER A 118 11.79 5.15 13.30
CA SER A 118 12.30 5.08 14.67
C SER A 118 12.19 3.67 15.25
N ASP A 119 11.01 3.04 15.11
CA ASP A 119 10.75 1.69 15.60
C ASP A 119 11.60 0.65 14.87
N TRP A 120 11.74 0.81 13.56
CA TRP A 120 12.62 -0.01 12.75
C TRP A 120 14.09 0.10 13.21
N LYS A 121 14.60 1.31 13.41
CA LYS A 121 15.96 1.55 13.92
C LYS A 121 16.19 0.96 15.32
N ARG A 122 15.16 0.92 16.16
CA ARG A 122 15.22 0.28 17.48
C ARG A 122 15.27 -1.23 17.32
N PHE A 123 14.39 -1.80 16.50
CA PHE A 123 14.33 -3.24 16.24
C PHE A 123 15.66 -3.82 15.73
N ILE A 124 16.31 -3.18 14.75
CA ILE A 124 17.57 -3.67 14.19
C ILE A 124 18.75 -3.64 15.17
N LYS A 125 18.62 -2.97 16.32
CA LYS A 125 19.63 -2.91 17.39
C LYS A 125 19.37 -3.94 18.50
N LEU A 126 18.22 -4.61 18.49
CA LEU A 126 17.87 -5.60 19.52
C LEU A 126 18.60 -6.92 19.28
N ASP A 127 18.87 -7.65 20.37
CA ASP A 127 19.23 -9.06 20.30
C ASP A 127 18.03 -9.94 19.90
N ASN A 128 18.30 -11.17 19.45
CA ASN A 128 17.28 -12.07 18.92
C ASN A 128 16.14 -12.38 19.93
N SER A 129 16.43 -12.39 21.23
CA SER A 129 15.45 -12.61 22.31
C SER A 129 14.51 -11.42 22.50
N SER A 130 15.02 -10.20 22.37
CA SER A 130 14.24 -8.97 22.55
C SER A 130 13.38 -8.63 21.33
N MET A 131 13.69 -9.22 20.17
CA MET A 131 12.95 -9.02 18.92
C MET A 131 11.49 -9.48 19.00
N GLU A 132 11.16 -10.51 19.78
CA GLU A 132 9.81 -11.06 19.86
C GLU A 132 8.78 -10.12 20.49
N ASN A 133 9.25 -9.15 21.30
CA ASN A 133 8.41 -8.16 21.95
C ASN A 133 8.31 -6.83 21.18
N SER A 134 8.83 -6.78 19.94
CA SER A 134 8.82 -5.55 19.14
C SER A 134 7.41 -5.23 18.67
N GLN A 135 6.98 -3.99 18.94
CA GLN A 135 5.68 -3.47 18.52
C GLN A 135 5.86 -2.13 17.84
N TRP A 136 5.02 -1.89 16.83
CA TRP A 136 4.90 -0.57 16.22
C TRP A 136 4.27 0.40 17.20
N THR A 137 4.76 1.64 17.18
CA THR A 137 4.11 2.76 17.88
C THR A 137 2.68 2.87 17.38
N LYS A 138 1.68 2.96 18.26
CA LYS A 138 0.29 3.13 17.83
C LYS A 138 0.13 4.38 16.97
N HIS A 139 -0.67 4.26 15.92
CA HIS A 139 -0.68 5.19 14.82
C HIS A 139 -1.96 6.04 14.72
N ASP A 140 -2.44 6.52 15.87
CA ASP A 140 -3.72 7.23 16.02
C ASP A 140 -3.87 8.48 15.13
N TRP A 141 -2.75 9.09 14.73
CA TRP A 141 -2.69 10.24 13.84
C TRP A 141 -3.32 9.98 12.47
N CYS A 142 -3.24 8.73 12.00
CA CYS A 142 -3.79 8.35 10.71
C CYS A 142 -5.32 8.42 10.73
N TRP A 143 -5.93 7.89 11.79
CA TRP A 143 -7.37 7.96 12.02
C TRP A 143 -7.83 9.41 12.17
N LYS A 144 -7.16 10.18 13.04
CA LYS A 144 -7.46 11.61 13.25
C LYS A 144 -7.36 12.44 11.97
N SER A 145 -6.52 12.04 11.01
CA SER A 145 -6.41 12.76 9.73
C SER A 145 -7.68 12.71 8.88
N TRP A 146 -8.60 11.80 9.19
CA TRP A 146 -9.90 11.69 8.54
C TRP A 146 -10.99 12.50 9.24
N GLU A 147 -10.78 12.90 10.50
CA GLU A 147 -11.70 13.78 11.21
C GLU A 147 -11.77 15.14 10.51
N THR A 148 -13.00 15.63 10.29
CA THR A 148 -13.21 16.95 9.69
C THR A 148 -12.63 18.02 10.62
N PRO A 149 -11.96 19.07 10.10
CA PRO A 149 -11.62 20.22 10.93
C PRO A 149 -12.91 20.71 11.57
N LYS A 150 -12.97 20.77 12.90
CA LYS A 150 -14.04 21.50 13.57
C LYS A 150 -13.98 22.93 13.03
N GLN A 151 -15.08 23.41 12.45
CA GLN A 151 -15.18 24.84 12.13
C GLN A 151 -14.93 25.61 13.42
N THR A 152 -13.76 26.22 13.53
CA THR A 152 -13.53 27.25 14.53
C THR A 152 -14.28 28.46 14.01
N ASN A 153 -15.51 28.65 14.48
CA ASN A 153 -16.21 29.92 14.34
C ASN A 153 -15.36 30.95 15.11
N GLY A 154 -14.64 31.77 14.35
CA GLY A 154 -14.04 33.00 14.85
C GLY A 154 -15.10 34.07 15.06
#